data_AF-A0A367IJZ3-F1
#
_entry.id   AF-A0A367IJZ3-F1
#
_cell.length_a   1.000
_cell.length_b   1.000
_cell.length_c   1.000
_cell.angle_alpha   90.00
_cell.angle_beta   90.00
_cell.angle_gamma   90.00
#
_symmetry.space_group_name_H-M   'P 1'
#
loop_
_entity.id
_entity.type
_entity.pdbx_description
1 polymer ?
#
loop_
_entity_poly.entity_id
_entity_poly.type
_entity_poly.pdbx_seq_one_letter_code
_entity_poly.pdbx_strand_id
1 'polypeptide(L)'
;QLWEPRAYYQALGNGRICAGLADADVFRALLSYYRRLAGNRSLASINSDIKIAERLWLNSIIVSSKLYRTRSRQTTRADNFVMFESGRYRSNRQCWFVGEVHCYLVHRQDDQERFFAVMDVMKEHSIDNYGVPHVTRDNKRQFIAVASVYDILGCVGLVRYSDNTNNYK
;
A
#
# COMPACT_ATOMS: atom_id res chain seq x y z
N GLN A 1 10.20 8.63 -4.76
CA GLN A 1 11.17 8.80 -3.64
C GLN A 1 10.38 8.91 -2.34
N LEU A 2 10.75 8.20 -1.26
CA LEU A 2 10.07 8.39 0.03
C LEU A 2 10.34 9.80 0.56
N TRP A 3 9.29 10.46 1.02
CA TRP A 3 9.38 11.81 1.57
C TRP A 3 9.36 11.73 3.10
N GLU A 4 10.39 12.29 3.74
CA GLU A 4 10.60 12.25 5.19
C GLU A 4 10.56 10.82 5.79
N PRO A 5 11.42 9.89 5.34
CA PRO A 5 11.59 8.62 6.04
C PRO A 5 12.13 8.86 7.45
N ARG A 6 11.75 8.00 8.40
CA ARG A 6 12.37 7.96 9.72
C ARG A 6 13.88 7.70 9.58
N ALA A 7 14.64 8.27 10.52
CA ALA A 7 16.10 8.19 10.50
C ALA A 7 16.63 6.75 10.69
N TYR A 8 15.92 5.90 11.45
CA TYR A 8 16.43 4.61 11.91
C TYR A 8 15.63 3.43 11.37
N TYR A 9 16.34 2.33 11.10
CA TYR A 9 15.73 1.02 10.87
C TYR A 9 15.17 0.47 12.18
N GLN A 10 14.05 -0.25 12.08
CA GLN A 10 13.42 -0.99 13.17
C GLN A 10 13.04 -2.38 12.68
N ALA A 11 13.27 -3.39 13.53
CA ALA A 11 12.87 -4.76 13.24
C ALA A 11 11.35 -4.94 13.41
N LEU A 12 10.71 -5.58 12.45
CA LEU A 12 9.35 -6.09 12.59
C LEU A 12 9.33 -7.23 13.62
N GLY A 13 8.44 -7.13 14.62
CA GLY A 13 8.32 -8.12 15.69
C GLY A 13 6.86 -8.42 16.05
N ASN A 14 6.54 -8.32 17.34
CA ASN A 14 5.18 -8.52 17.86
C ASN A 14 4.46 -7.19 18.17
N GLY A 15 4.99 -6.07 17.66
CA GLY A 15 4.46 -4.75 17.89
C GLY A 15 3.26 -4.42 17.00
N ARG A 16 2.91 -3.12 17.02
CA ARG A 16 2.01 -2.52 16.04
C ARG A 16 2.69 -1.34 15.38
N ILE A 17 2.63 -1.27 14.06
CA ILE A 17 3.15 -0.17 13.25
C ILE A 17 2.04 0.46 12.40
N CYS A 18 2.33 1.59 11.76
CA CYS A 18 1.52 2.15 10.67
C CYS A 18 0.02 2.27 10.95
N ALA A 19 -0.34 3.21 11.84
CA ALA A 19 -1.72 3.45 12.26
C ALA A 19 -2.40 2.22 12.89
N GLY A 20 -1.61 1.41 13.61
CA GLY A 20 -2.11 0.29 14.40
C GLY A 20 -2.21 -1.04 13.67
N LEU A 21 -1.57 -1.24 12.51
CA LEU A 21 -1.37 -2.57 11.94
C LEU A 21 -0.47 -3.43 12.82
N ALA A 22 -0.70 -4.74 12.88
CA ALA A 22 0.26 -5.64 13.52
C ALA A 22 1.49 -5.84 12.63
N ASP A 23 2.68 -5.83 13.24
CA ASP A 23 3.95 -6.05 12.54
C ASP A 23 3.96 -7.37 11.77
N ALA A 24 3.37 -8.42 12.36
CA ALA A 24 3.26 -9.74 11.77
C ALA A 24 2.42 -9.77 10.48
N ASP A 25 1.42 -8.88 10.33
CA ASP A 25 0.65 -8.77 9.08
C ASP A 25 1.50 -8.14 7.98
N VAL A 26 2.25 -7.09 8.34
CA VAL A 26 3.15 -6.39 7.41
C VAL A 26 4.29 -7.31 6.96
N PHE A 27 4.90 -8.05 7.89
CA PHE A 27 5.93 -9.02 7.57
C PHE A 27 5.42 -10.14 6.66
N ARG A 28 4.21 -10.67 6.93
CA ARG A 28 3.56 -11.66 6.05
C ARG A 28 3.30 -11.13 4.64
N ALA A 29 2.83 -9.89 4.53
CA ALA A 29 2.62 -9.24 3.24
C ALA A 29 3.94 -9.02 2.47
N LEU A 30 4.99 -8.59 3.17
CA LEU A 30 6.34 -8.44 2.61
C LEU A 30 6.90 -9.78 2.12
N LEU A 31 6.76 -10.83 2.91
CA LEU A 31 7.15 -12.20 2.54
C LEU A 31 6.38 -12.69 1.30
N SER A 32 5.08 -12.40 1.22
CA SER A 32 4.27 -12.70 0.05
C SER A 32 4.79 -11.98 -1.21
N TYR A 33 5.15 -10.69 -1.09
CA TYR A 33 5.74 -9.93 -2.18
C TYR A 33 7.04 -10.56 -2.70
N TYR A 34 7.98 -10.87 -1.81
CA TYR A 34 9.26 -11.45 -2.21
C TYR A 34 9.12 -12.86 -2.79
N ARG A 35 8.21 -13.70 -2.25
CA ARG A 35 7.89 -15.00 -2.84
C ARG A 35 7.37 -14.86 -4.27
N ARG A 36 6.46 -13.90 -4.51
CA ARG A 36 5.96 -13.61 -5.86
C ARG A 36 7.09 -13.19 -6.81
N LEU A 37 8.03 -12.38 -6.33
CA LEU A 37 9.18 -11.91 -7.12
C LEU A 37 10.19 -13.03 -7.41
N ALA A 38 10.46 -13.90 -6.43
CA ALA A 38 11.39 -15.02 -6.58
C ALA A 38 10.83 -16.15 -7.47
N GLY A 39 9.51 -16.25 -7.58
CA GLY A 39 8.84 -17.27 -8.38
C GLY A 39 9.12 -18.67 -7.84
N ASN A 40 9.73 -19.53 -8.67
CA ASN A 40 10.10 -20.90 -8.28
C ASN A 40 11.45 -20.98 -7.55
N ARG A 41 12.17 -19.87 -7.37
CA ARG A 41 13.44 -19.88 -6.65
C ARG A 41 13.18 -19.96 -5.15
N SER A 42 13.99 -20.73 -4.43
CA SER A 42 13.96 -20.73 -2.97
C SER A 42 14.31 -19.33 -2.46
N LEU A 43 13.43 -18.75 -1.67
CA LEU A 43 13.71 -17.48 -1.03
C LEU A 43 14.64 -17.73 0.16
N ALA A 44 15.81 -17.09 0.17
CA ALA A 44 16.60 -17.01 1.40
C ALA A 44 15.80 -16.30 2.51
N SER A 45 16.26 -16.39 3.75
CA SER A 45 15.65 -15.67 4.87
C SER A 45 15.49 -14.18 4.56
N ILE A 46 14.30 -13.64 4.81
CA ILE A 46 14.02 -12.20 4.65
C ILE A 46 14.43 -11.46 5.91
N ASN A 47 15.08 -10.31 5.74
CA ASN A 47 15.36 -9.39 6.84
C ASN A 47 14.06 -8.81 7.45
N SER A 48 13.95 -8.67 8.75
CA SER A 48 12.80 -8.00 9.38
C SER A 48 12.97 -6.48 9.50
N ASP A 49 14.16 -5.95 9.21
CA ASP A 49 14.48 -4.53 9.38
C ASP A 49 13.86 -3.65 8.27
N ILE A 50 13.13 -2.64 8.72
CA ILE A 50 12.46 -1.65 7.86
C ILE A 50 12.70 -0.22 8.36
N LYS A 51 12.72 0.75 7.44
CA LYS A 51 12.51 2.17 7.77
C LYS A 51 11.11 2.57 7.35
N ILE A 52 10.38 3.23 8.24
CA ILE A 52 9.04 3.72 7.94
C ILE A 52 9.12 5.15 7.39
N ALA A 53 8.32 5.45 6.37
CA ALA A 53 8.03 6.81 5.93
C ALA A 53 6.52 7.05 5.91
N GLU A 54 6.14 8.30 6.16
CA GLU A 54 4.74 8.69 6.25
C GLU A 54 4.19 9.21 4.91
N ARG A 55 5.07 9.61 3.99
CA ARG A 55 4.70 10.22 2.70
C ARG A 55 5.59 9.70 1.58
N LEU A 56 5.05 9.72 0.36
CA LEU A 56 5.74 9.38 -0.87
C LEU A 56 5.71 10.59 -1.80
N TRP A 57 6.86 10.96 -2.34
CA TRP A 57 6.96 11.85 -3.48
C TRP A 57 6.97 11.02 -4.77
N LEU A 58 5.91 11.16 -5.56
CA LEU A 58 5.70 10.44 -6.81
C LEU A 58 5.36 11.47 -7.90
N ASN A 59 6.16 11.60 -8.96
CA ASN A 59 5.83 12.42 -10.13
C ASN A 59 5.27 13.82 -9.81
N SER A 60 5.93 14.55 -8.89
CA SER A 60 5.54 15.90 -8.42
C SER A 60 4.29 15.98 -7.54
N ILE A 61 3.68 14.85 -7.17
CA ILE A 61 2.63 14.78 -6.16
C ILE A 61 3.16 14.15 -4.86
N ILE A 62 2.68 14.67 -3.73
CA ILE A 62 2.90 14.07 -2.42
C ILE A 62 1.69 13.20 -2.11
N VAL A 63 1.92 11.91 -1.92
CA VAL A 63 0.91 10.96 -1.47
C VAL A 63 1.13 10.68 0.01
N SER A 64 0.19 11.12 0.84
CA SER A 64 0.25 10.94 2.29
C SER A 64 -0.22 9.56 2.68
N SER A 65 0.23 9.04 3.81
CA SER A 65 -0.31 7.80 4.37
C SER A 65 -1.30 8.08 5.51
N LYS A 66 -2.05 7.05 5.92
CA LYS A 66 -2.92 7.10 7.10
C LYS A 66 -2.13 7.45 8.37
N LEU A 67 -0.89 6.98 8.48
CA LEU A 67 0.02 7.34 9.58
C LEU A 67 0.24 8.86 9.65
N TYR A 68 0.52 9.50 8.50
CA TYR A 68 0.67 10.96 8.43
C TYR A 68 -0.61 11.68 8.87
N ARG A 69 -1.77 11.21 8.42
CA ARG A 69 -3.06 11.83 8.73
C ARG A 69 -3.39 11.82 10.20
N THR A 70 -3.24 10.68 10.86
CA THR A 70 -3.49 10.56 12.30
C THR A 70 -2.58 11.52 13.08
N ARG A 71 -1.31 11.64 12.67
CA ARG A 71 -0.35 12.55 13.30
C ARG A 71 -0.66 14.03 13.03
N SER A 72 -1.01 14.39 11.80
CA SER A 72 -1.27 15.77 11.37
C SER A 72 -2.72 16.23 11.59
N ARG A 73 -3.59 15.35 12.10
CA ARG A 73 -5.04 15.59 12.33
C ARG A 73 -5.79 16.03 11.07
N GLN A 74 -5.33 15.63 9.90
CA GLN A 74 -6.02 15.90 8.63
C GLN A 74 -7.14 14.88 8.41
N THR A 75 -8.39 15.35 8.40
CA THR A 75 -9.59 14.50 8.32
C THR A 75 -10.25 14.46 6.94
N THR A 76 -10.02 15.47 6.09
CA THR A 76 -10.87 15.71 4.90
C THR A 76 -10.22 15.43 3.54
N ARG A 77 -8.88 15.26 3.47
CA ARG A 77 -8.21 14.97 2.19
C ARG A 77 -8.38 13.49 1.84
N ALA A 78 -8.25 13.11 0.56
CA ALA A 78 -8.24 11.72 0.09
C ALA A 78 -6.85 11.28 -0.46
N ASP A 79 -5.82 12.06 -0.17
CA ASP A 79 -4.42 11.87 -0.59
C ASP A 79 -3.70 10.61 -0.07
N ASN A 80 -4.43 9.64 0.49
CA ASN A 80 -3.91 8.37 1.00
C ASN A 80 -4.44 7.15 0.26
N PHE A 81 -5.26 7.32 -0.76
CA PHE A 81 -5.67 6.24 -1.64
C PHE A 81 -4.80 6.25 -2.90
N VAL A 82 -4.36 5.07 -3.31
CA VAL A 82 -3.54 4.89 -4.51
C VAL A 82 -4.14 3.82 -5.40
N MET A 83 -4.04 4.05 -6.71
CA MET A 83 -4.25 3.02 -7.71
C MET A 83 -2.89 2.42 -8.06
N PHE A 84 -2.81 1.09 -8.09
CA PHE A 84 -1.57 0.38 -8.35
C PHE A 84 -1.82 -0.91 -9.13
N GLU A 85 -0.79 -1.42 -9.78
CA GLU A 85 -0.88 -2.67 -10.52
C GLU A 85 -0.46 -3.85 -9.65
N SER A 86 -1.16 -4.99 -9.77
CA SER A 86 -0.57 -6.24 -9.31
C SER A 86 0.53 -6.59 -10.30
N GLY A 87 1.80 -6.44 -9.89
CA GLY A 87 2.94 -6.82 -10.73
C GLY A 87 2.78 -8.18 -11.40
N ARG A 88 3.50 -8.40 -12.50
CA ARG A 88 3.32 -9.56 -13.40
C ARG A 88 3.47 -10.89 -12.67
N TYR A 89 2.36 -11.60 -12.41
CA TYR A 89 2.39 -12.97 -11.91
C TYR A 89 1.43 -13.86 -12.71
N ARG A 90 2.01 -14.83 -13.44
CA ARG A 90 1.36 -15.94 -14.19
C ARG A 90 0.32 -15.58 -15.27
N SER A 91 -0.18 -14.36 -15.30
CA SER A 91 -1.17 -13.86 -16.26
C SER A 91 -0.62 -12.63 -16.97
N ASN A 92 -0.75 -12.58 -18.30
CA ASN A 92 -0.46 -11.37 -19.11
C ASN A 92 -1.51 -10.27 -18.92
N ARG A 93 -2.61 -10.53 -18.18
CA ARG A 93 -3.58 -9.49 -17.83
C ARG A 93 -3.05 -8.68 -16.66
N GLN A 94 -2.75 -7.42 -16.95
CA GLN A 94 -2.44 -6.39 -15.98
C GLN A 94 -3.74 -6.07 -15.23
N CYS A 95 -3.77 -6.42 -13.94
CA CYS A 95 -4.89 -6.08 -13.07
C CYS A 95 -4.49 -4.89 -12.21
N TRP A 96 -5.37 -3.91 -12.11
CA TRP A 96 -5.20 -2.76 -11.24
C TRP A 96 -6.04 -2.94 -9.98
N PHE A 97 -5.60 -2.31 -8.90
CA PHE A 97 -6.21 -2.35 -7.59
C PHE A 97 -6.18 -0.94 -7.00
N VAL A 98 -7.03 -0.70 -6.02
CA VAL A 98 -7.01 0.52 -5.20
C VAL A 98 -6.78 0.11 -3.75
N GLY A 99 -5.86 0.80 -3.09
CA GLY A 99 -5.57 0.58 -1.68
C GLY A 99 -5.51 1.88 -0.90
N GLU A 100 -5.90 1.81 0.38
CA GLU A 100 -5.63 2.86 1.35
C GLU A 100 -4.22 2.65 1.92
N VAL A 101 -3.32 3.60 1.70
CA VAL A 101 -1.94 3.52 2.18
C VAL A 101 -1.88 3.80 3.67
N HIS A 102 -1.40 2.82 4.43
CA HIS A 102 -1.14 2.96 5.87
C HIS A 102 0.19 3.65 6.14
N CYS A 103 1.24 3.23 5.45
CA CYS A 103 2.59 3.81 5.51
C CYS A 103 3.42 3.35 4.30
N TYR A 104 4.59 3.96 4.16
CA TYR A 104 5.61 3.51 3.22
C TYR A 104 6.79 2.92 3.98
N LEU A 105 7.51 1.99 3.36
CA LEU A 105 8.65 1.32 3.94
C LEU A 105 9.87 1.38 3.01
N VAL A 106 11.05 1.55 3.58
CA VAL A 106 12.31 1.10 2.97
C VAL A 106 12.64 -0.25 3.59
N HIS A 107 12.96 -1.23 2.76
CA HIS A 107 13.44 -2.52 3.22
C HIS A 107 14.73 -2.86 2.48
N ARG A 108 15.73 -3.36 3.22
CA ARG A 108 17.03 -3.74 2.68
C ARG A 108 17.15 -5.25 2.65
N GLN A 109 17.24 -5.82 1.45
CA GLN A 109 17.42 -7.25 1.22
C GLN A 109 18.59 -7.45 0.24
N ASP A 110 19.52 -8.35 0.56
CA ASP A 110 20.66 -8.69 -0.32
C ASP A 110 21.43 -7.45 -0.81
N ASP A 111 21.68 -6.50 0.09
CA ASP A 111 22.31 -5.19 -0.18
C ASP A 111 21.55 -4.29 -1.17
N GLN A 112 20.28 -4.61 -1.47
CA GLN A 112 19.38 -3.81 -2.27
C GLN A 112 18.32 -3.15 -1.39
N GLU A 113 18.25 -1.83 -1.44
CA GLU A 113 17.14 -1.08 -0.85
C GLU A 113 15.95 -1.05 -1.80
N ARG A 114 14.77 -1.39 -1.27
CA ARG A 114 13.51 -1.35 -2.00
C ARG A 114 12.50 -0.51 -1.24
N PHE A 115 11.67 0.17 -2.00
CA PHE A 115 10.66 1.09 -1.48
C PHE A 115 9.27 0.49 -1.69
N PHE A 116 8.51 0.44 -0.61
CA PHE A 116 7.22 -0.24 -0.56
C PHE A 116 6.13 0.67 -0.03
N ALA A 117 4.89 0.42 -0.46
CA ALA A 117 3.68 0.92 0.16
C ALA A 117 2.96 -0.23 0.87
N VAL A 118 2.62 -0.03 2.14
CA VAL A 118 1.78 -0.93 2.93
C VAL A 118 0.37 -0.39 2.87
N MET A 119 -0.55 -1.20 2.37
CA MET A 119 -1.90 -0.73 2.07
C MET A 119 -2.96 -1.76 2.41
N ASP A 120 -4.14 -1.27 2.78
CA ASP A 120 -5.37 -2.05 2.86
C ASP A 120 -6.05 -1.99 1.49
N VAL A 121 -6.12 -3.12 0.79
CA VAL A 121 -6.65 -3.20 -0.57
C VAL A 121 -8.17 -3.33 -0.53
N MET A 122 -8.86 -2.54 -1.35
CA MET A 122 -10.32 -2.63 -1.46
C MET A 122 -10.75 -4.02 -1.94
N LYS A 123 -11.96 -4.44 -1.58
CA LYS A 123 -12.42 -5.82 -1.87
C LYS A 123 -12.83 -5.99 -3.33
N GLU A 124 -13.52 -5.00 -3.85
CA GLU A 124 -14.06 -5.00 -5.22
C GLU A 124 -13.56 -3.75 -5.92
N HIS A 125 -13.30 -3.91 -7.22
CA HIS A 125 -12.81 -2.84 -8.08
C HIS A 125 -13.49 -2.96 -9.44
N SER A 126 -14.04 -1.86 -9.93
CA SER A 126 -14.51 -1.72 -11.30
C SER A 126 -14.16 -0.34 -11.81
N ILE A 127 -14.06 -0.19 -13.13
CA ILE A 127 -13.99 1.12 -13.78
C ILE A 127 -15.31 1.32 -14.51
N ASP A 128 -15.90 2.50 -14.35
CA ASP A 128 -17.08 2.88 -15.11
C ASP A 128 -16.75 3.29 -16.55
N ASN A 129 -17.76 3.65 -17.33
CA ASN A 129 -17.60 4.06 -18.72
C ASN A 129 -16.79 5.36 -18.91
N TYR A 130 -16.50 6.09 -17.83
CA TYR A 130 -15.74 7.34 -17.83
C TYR A 130 -14.31 7.16 -17.29
N GLY A 131 -13.88 5.93 -17.01
CA GLY A 131 -12.55 5.67 -16.46
C GLY A 131 -12.45 5.93 -14.95
N VAL A 132 -13.58 6.12 -14.26
CA VAL A 132 -13.59 6.39 -12.82
C VAL A 132 -13.59 5.05 -12.06
N PRO A 133 -12.60 4.81 -11.18
CA PRO A 133 -12.57 3.59 -10.38
C PRO A 133 -13.64 3.63 -9.29
N HIS A 134 -14.50 2.62 -9.28
CA HIS A 134 -15.47 2.35 -8.23
C HIS A 134 -14.98 1.18 -7.37
N VAL A 135 -14.99 1.35 -6.06
CA VAL A 135 -14.40 0.38 -5.13
C VAL A 135 -15.27 0.17 -3.90
N THR A 136 -15.33 -1.08 -3.43
CA THR A 136 -16.05 -1.43 -2.22
C THR A 136 -15.05 -1.64 -1.09
N ARG A 137 -15.14 -0.82 -0.04
CA ARG A 137 -14.37 -1.02 1.20
C ARG A 137 -15.08 -2.02 2.09
N ASP A 138 -14.33 -3.00 2.61
CA ASP A 138 -14.81 -3.88 3.68
C ASP A 138 -14.30 -3.37 5.03
N ASN A 139 -15.19 -2.81 5.85
CA ASN A 139 -14.80 -2.30 7.18
C ASN A 139 -14.54 -3.41 8.21
N LYS A 140 -14.95 -4.65 7.93
CA LYS A 140 -14.79 -5.81 8.83
C LYS A 140 -13.51 -6.57 8.55
N ARG A 141 -13.00 -6.50 7.31
CA ARG A 141 -11.80 -7.22 6.86
C ARG A 141 -10.78 -6.25 6.28
N GLN A 142 -9.56 -6.30 6.80
CA GLN A 142 -8.41 -5.65 6.18
C GLN A 142 -7.66 -6.65 5.29
N PHE A 143 -7.40 -6.27 4.04
CA PHE A 143 -6.55 -7.03 3.13
C PHE A 143 -5.22 -6.32 2.97
N ILE A 144 -4.30 -6.62 3.87
CA ILE A 144 -2.99 -5.96 3.90
C ILE A 144 -2.12 -6.50 2.77
N ALA A 145 -1.71 -5.60 1.89
CA ALA A 145 -0.76 -5.86 0.81
C ALA A 145 0.46 -4.96 0.92
N VAL A 146 1.57 -5.47 0.40
CA VAL A 146 2.81 -4.73 0.15
C VAL A 146 3.02 -4.70 -1.35
N ALA A 147 3.14 -3.51 -1.91
CA ALA A 147 3.45 -3.29 -3.32
C ALA A 147 4.67 -2.37 -3.45
N SER A 148 5.40 -2.54 -4.55
CA SER A 148 6.48 -1.61 -4.90
C SER A 148 5.88 -0.23 -5.13
N VAL A 149 6.52 0.83 -4.65
CA VAL A 149 6.06 2.20 -4.95
C VAL A 149 6.13 2.52 -6.44
N TYR A 150 6.91 1.76 -7.20
CA TYR A 150 7.00 1.88 -8.66
C TYR A 150 5.79 1.26 -9.38
N ASP A 151 5.00 0.42 -8.71
CA ASP A 151 3.76 -0.15 -9.25
C ASP A 151 2.56 0.80 -9.02
N ILE A 152 2.75 1.93 -8.34
CA ILE A 152 1.71 2.93 -8.10
C ILE A 152 1.52 3.77 -9.37
N LEU A 153 0.30 3.72 -9.91
CA LEU A 153 -0.11 4.48 -11.11
C LEU A 153 -0.44 5.93 -10.78
N GLY A 154 -1.00 6.18 -9.60
CA GLY A 154 -1.36 7.52 -9.17
C GLY A 154 -2.13 7.56 -7.86
N CYS A 155 -2.32 8.77 -7.34
CA CYS A 155 -3.17 9.03 -6.19
C CYS A 155 -4.64 9.15 -6.65
N VAL A 156 -5.55 8.57 -5.87
CA VAL A 156 -6.99 8.73 -6.06
C VAL A 156 -7.41 10.02 -5.35
N GLY A 157 -7.53 11.11 -6.11
CA GLY A 157 -7.72 12.47 -5.57
C GLY A 157 -9.10 12.75 -4.98
N LEU A 158 -10.13 11.99 -5.36
CA LEU A 158 -11.50 12.15 -4.86
C LEU A 158 -12.07 10.77 -4.48
N VAL A 159 -12.55 10.65 -3.25
CA VAL A 159 -13.26 9.46 -2.78
C VAL A 159 -14.63 9.91 -2.30
N ARG A 160 -15.69 9.34 -2.89
CA ARG A 160 -17.07 9.53 -2.45
C ARG A 160 -17.54 8.25 -1.77
N TYR A 161 -18.03 8.38 -0.56
CA TYR A 161 -18.64 7.26 0.17
C TYR A 161 -20.12 7.18 -0.20
N SER A 162 -20.61 5.97 -0.51
CA SER A 162 -22.04 5.66 -0.58
C SER A 162 -22.37 4.73 0.57
N ASP A 163 -23.30 5.12 1.43
CA ASP A 163 -23.88 4.19 2.40
C ASP A 163 -25.02 3.37 1.78
N ASN A 164 -25.44 3.69 0.55
CA ASN A 164 -26.47 2.98 -0.19
C ASN A 164 -25.85 2.01 -1.20
N THR A 165 -26.34 0.75 -1.19
CA THR A 165 -26.05 -0.28 -2.20
C THR A 165 -26.67 0.01 -3.56
N ASN A 166 -27.60 0.96 -3.62
CA ASN A 166 -28.08 1.49 -4.89
C ASN A 166 -27.01 2.43 -5.45
N ASN A 167 -26.28 1.91 -6.44
CA ASN A 167 -25.36 2.67 -7.26
C ASN A 167 -25.99 4.02 -7.62
N TYR A 168 -25.23 5.10 -7.45
CA TYR A 168 -25.62 6.46 -7.76
C TYR A 168 -26.35 6.50 -9.12
N LYS A 169 -27.58 7.00 -9.13
CA LYS A 169 -28.21 7.49 -10.37
C LYS A 169 -27.58 8.82 -10.75
#